data_AF-A0A1X1N057-F1
#
_entry.id   AF-A0A1X1N057-F1
#
_cell.length_a   1.000
_cell.length_b   1.000
_cell.length_c   1.000
_cell.angle_alpha   90.00
_cell.angle_beta   90.00
_cell.angle_gamma   90.00
#
_symmetry.space_group_name_H-M   'P 1'
#
loop_
_entity.id
_entity.type
_entity.pdbx_description
1 polymer ?
#
loop_
_entity_poly.entity_id
_entity_poly.type
_entity_poly.pdbx_seq_one_letter_code
_entity_poly.pdbx_strand_id
1 'polypeptide(L)'
;MIDLHSYTTASGGQMLPQELVVPHPGHDTQARRELRELAATLGLLPIGGSGYHGHGDRLGAAATSLAVYKRLVAQAHGDTPIRR
;
A
#
# COMPACT_ATOMS: atom_id res chain seq x y z
N MET A 1 8.31 2.52 5.91
CA MET A 1 7.32 2.02 4.93
C MET A 1 6.66 0.83 5.60
N ILE A 2 5.50 1.07 6.22
CA ILE A 2 4.84 0.10 7.11
C ILE A 2 4.00 -0.82 6.22
N ASP A 3 4.30 -2.11 6.26
CA ASP A 3 3.46 -3.14 5.65
C ASP A 3 2.15 -3.21 6.44
N LEU A 4 1.03 -2.92 5.78
CA LEU A 4 -0.31 -2.93 6.39
C LEU A 4 -0.82 -4.35 6.70
N HIS A 5 -0.09 -5.42 6.36
CA HIS A 5 -0.56 -6.80 6.63
C HIS A 5 -0.55 -7.21 8.11
N SER A 6 0.03 -6.41 9.02
CA SER A 6 0.05 -6.72 10.46
C SER A 6 -0.70 -5.73 11.36
N TYR A 7 -1.10 -4.56 10.84
CA TYR A 7 -1.72 -3.52 11.67
C TYR A 7 -2.80 -2.74 10.90
N THR A 8 -4.00 -3.31 10.83
CA THR A 8 -5.21 -2.60 10.38
C THR A 8 -5.60 -1.43 11.31
N THR A 9 -4.89 -1.14 12.40
CA THR A 9 -5.32 -0.15 13.40
C THR A 9 -4.17 0.63 14.05
N ALA A 10 -3.34 1.32 13.25
CA ALA A 10 -2.39 2.31 13.80
C ALA A 10 -2.93 3.75 13.79
N SER A 11 -3.99 4.06 13.03
CA SER A 11 -4.82 5.24 13.28
C SER A 11 -6.02 4.78 14.09
N GLY A 12 -6.26 5.31 15.30
CA GLY A 12 -7.42 4.97 16.13
C GLY A 12 -8.77 5.37 15.50
N GLY A 13 -9.10 4.85 14.31
CA GLY A 13 -10.29 5.15 13.53
C GLY A 13 -10.35 6.55 12.90
N GLN A 14 -9.34 7.41 13.10
CA GLN A 14 -9.43 8.82 12.73
C GLN A 14 -8.81 9.20 11.37
N MET A 15 -8.01 8.32 10.73
CA MET A 15 -7.54 8.53 9.36
C MET A 15 -8.13 7.46 8.46
N LEU A 16 -8.80 7.90 7.39
CA LEU A 16 -9.10 7.01 6.27
C LEU A 16 -7.76 6.58 5.63
N PRO A 17 -7.55 5.29 5.36
CA PRO A 17 -6.36 4.85 4.64
C PRO A 17 -6.32 5.53 3.27
N GLN A 18 -5.15 5.98 2.82
CA GLN A 18 -4.98 6.63 1.51
C GLN A 18 -4.57 5.64 0.41
N GLU A 19 -4.28 4.39 0.78
CA GLU A 19 -3.66 3.38 -0.07
C GLU A 19 -4.27 1.99 0.21
N LEU A 20 -4.24 1.12 -0.81
CA LEU A 20 -4.64 -0.28 -0.68
C LEU A 20 -3.65 -1.18 -1.43
N VAL A 21 -3.20 -2.27 -0.78
CA VAL A 21 -2.28 -3.24 -1.39
C VAL A 21 -3.05 -4.17 -2.33
N VAL A 22 -2.73 -4.09 -3.62
CA VAL A 22 -3.44 -4.83 -4.67
C VAL A 22 -2.51 -5.89 -5.30
N PRO A 23 -1.41 -5.54 -5.98
CA PRO A 23 -0.37 -6.53 -6.28
C PRO A 23 0.27 -7.08 -5.00
N HIS A 24 0.02 -8.35 -4.73
CA HIS A 24 0.67 -9.15 -3.68
C HIS A 24 0.82 -10.60 -4.17
N PRO A 25 1.90 -11.32 -3.83
CA PRO A 25 2.07 -12.73 -4.19
C PRO A 25 0.92 -13.63 -3.72
N GLY A 26 0.38 -13.35 -2.54
CA GLY A 26 -0.79 -14.05 -1.98
C GLY A 26 -2.16 -13.68 -2.57
N HIS A 27 -2.25 -12.69 -3.46
CA HIS A 27 -3.53 -12.35 -4.11
C HIS A 27 -3.64 -13.01 -5.48
N ASP A 28 -4.70 -13.80 -5.66
CA ASP A 28 -5.07 -14.32 -6.97
C ASP A 28 -5.68 -13.23 -7.89
N THR A 29 -6.04 -13.62 -9.11
CA THR A 29 -6.61 -12.70 -10.10
C THR A 29 -7.95 -12.10 -9.67
N GLN A 30 -8.77 -12.85 -8.92
CA GLN A 30 -10.07 -12.39 -8.44
C GLN A 30 -9.92 -11.37 -7.33
N ALA A 31 -9.13 -11.68 -6.30
CA ALA A 31 -8.81 -10.75 -5.22
C ALA A 31 -8.22 -9.46 -5.76
N ARG A 32 -7.29 -9.54 -6.73
CA ARG A 32 -6.71 -8.34 -7.36
C ARG A 32 -7.73 -7.49 -8.10
N ARG A 33 -8.78 -8.09 -8.67
CA ARG A 33 -9.84 -7.36 -9.38
C ARG A 33 -10.74 -6.65 -8.37
N GLU A 34 -11.23 -7.37 -7.37
CA GLU A 34 -12.11 -6.83 -6.32
C GLU A 34 -11.42 -5.70 -5.54
N LEU A 35 -10.15 -5.85 -5.22
CA LEU A 35 -9.39 -4.79 -4.55
C LEU A 35 -9.13 -3.57 -5.45
N ARG A 36 -9.03 -3.74 -6.78
CA ARG A 36 -8.97 -2.60 -7.72
C ARG A 36 -10.27 -1.84 -7.77
N GLU A 37 -11.39 -2.57 -7.80
CA GLU A 37 -12.73 -1.98 -7.76
C GLU A 37 -12.93 -1.21 -6.44
N LEU A 38 -12.57 -1.82 -5.31
CA LEU A 38 -12.64 -1.17 -4.01
C LEU A 38 -11.76 0.09 -3.92
N ALA A 39 -10.52 0.02 -4.42
CA ALA A 39 -9.64 1.19 -4.47
C ALA A 39 -10.26 2.32 -5.31
N ALA A 40 -10.89 2.00 -6.44
CA ALA A 40 -11.58 2.97 -7.26
C ALA A 40 -12.79 3.59 -6.54
N THR A 41 -13.61 2.78 -5.87
CA THR A 41 -14.77 3.25 -5.09
C THR A 41 -14.36 4.19 -3.96
N LEU A 42 -13.25 3.90 -3.29
CA LEU A 42 -12.77 4.67 -2.15
C LEU A 42 -11.81 5.82 -2.54
N GLY A 43 -11.47 5.96 -3.82
CA GLY A 43 -10.50 6.97 -4.29
C GLY A 43 -9.06 6.70 -3.84
N LEU A 44 -8.72 5.44 -3.53
CA LEU A 44 -7.40 5.04 -3.05
C LEU A 44 -6.47 4.66 -4.20
N LEU A 45 -5.17 4.82 -3.98
CA LEU A 45 -4.15 4.38 -4.93
C LEU A 45 -3.83 2.88 -4.72
N PRO A 46 -3.91 2.05 -5.78
CA PRO A 46 -3.57 0.63 -5.68
C PRO A 46 -2.05 0.46 -5.71
N ILE A 47 -1.46 0.17 -4.55
CA ILE A 47 -0.01 -0.02 -4.39
C ILE A 47 0.35 -1.50 -4.42
N GLY A 48 1.58 -1.81 -4.84
CA GLY A 48 2.12 -3.17 -4.78
C GLY A 48 3.03 -3.35 -3.57
N GLY A 49 3.02 -4.54 -2.98
CA GLY A 49 3.92 -4.91 -1.89
C GLY A 49 4.23 -6.39 -1.95
N SER A 50 5.48 -6.77 -1.66
CA SER A 50 5.90 -8.17 -1.68
C SER A 50 5.79 -8.89 -0.34
N GLY A 51 5.42 -8.19 0.75
CA GLY A 51 5.35 -8.79 2.09
C GLY A 51 6.68 -9.35 2.61
N TYR A 52 7.81 -8.92 2.05
CA TYR A 52 9.11 -9.47 2.42
C TYR A 52 9.61 -8.88 3.75
N HIS A 53 9.81 -9.75 4.74
CA HIS A 53 10.29 -9.39 6.08
C HIS A 53 11.65 -10.03 6.41
N GLY A 54 12.46 -10.33 5.40
CA GLY A 54 13.75 -11.02 5.56
C GLY A 54 13.70 -12.53 5.31
N HIS A 55 12.49 -13.10 5.19
CA HIS A 55 12.21 -14.48 4.79
C HIS A 55 10.81 -14.58 4.18
N GLY A 56 10.50 -15.66 3.46
CA GLY A 56 9.21 -15.85 2.77
C GLY A 56 9.23 -15.38 1.31
N ASP A 57 8.21 -14.61 0.90
CA ASP A 57 8.06 -14.10 -0.46
C ASP A 57 9.30 -13.31 -0.94
N ARG A 58 9.64 -13.42 -2.23
CA ARG A 58 10.83 -12.75 -2.77
C ARG A 58 10.68 -11.23 -2.73
N LEU A 59 11.73 -10.52 -2.31
CA LEU A 59 11.79 -9.06 -2.43
C LEU A 59 11.46 -8.62 -3.86
N GLY A 60 10.50 -7.71 -3.99
CA GLY A 60 10.05 -7.19 -5.28
C GLY A 60 9.17 -8.17 -6.09
N ALA A 61 8.63 -9.24 -5.48
CA ALA A 61 7.68 -10.14 -6.13
C ALA A 61 6.38 -9.45 -6.57
N ALA A 62 6.06 -8.31 -5.98
CA ALA A 62 5.03 -7.40 -6.44
C ALA A 62 5.50 -5.95 -6.23
N ALA A 63 5.20 -5.08 -7.20
CA ALA A 63 5.70 -3.71 -7.22
C ALA A 63 4.58 -2.71 -7.53
N THR A 64 4.71 -1.52 -6.97
CA THR A 64 3.88 -0.36 -7.33
C THR A 64 4.28 0.12 -8.72
N SER A 65 3.29 0.31 -9.60
CA SER A 65 3.56 0.85 -10.93
C SER A 65 4.17 2.26 -10.85
N LEU A 66 5.00 2.62 -11.84
CA LEU A 66 5.62 3.95 -11.88
C LEU A 66 4.58 5.09 -11.87
N ALA A 67 3.44 4.91 -12.54
CA ALA A 67 2.37 5.91 -12.57
C ALA A 67 1.74 6.13 -11.18
N VAL A 68 1.48 5.04 -10.44
CA VAL A 68 0.97 5.13 -9.07
C VAL A 68 2.02 5.74 -8.14
N TYR A 69 3.29 5.32 -8.26
CA TYR A 69 4.39 5.91 -7.49
C TYR A 69 4.50 7.42 -7.69
N LYS A 70 4.41 7.91 -8.93
CA LYS A 70 4.43 9.35 -9.22
C LYS A 70 3.26 10.09 -8.57
N ARG A 71 2.07 9.49 -8.53
CA ARG A 71 0.89 10.08 -7.86
C ARG A 71 1.08 10.15 -6.34
N LEU A 72 1.62 9.08 -5.74
CA LEU A 72 1.96 9.07 -4.32
C LEU A 72 2.94 10.19 -3.97
N VAL A 73 4.03 10.31 -4.72
CA VAL A 73 5.04 11.35 -4.51
C VAL A 73 4.44 12.75 -4.67
N ALA A 74 3.51 12.95 -5.61
CA ALA A 74 2.85 14.24 -5.81
C ALA A 74 1.90 14.62 -4.65
N GLN A 75 1.36 13.64 -3.92
CA GLN A 75 0.50 13.85 -2.75
C GLN A 75 1.29 13.91 -1.43
N ALA A 76 2.51 13.40 -1.44
CA ALA A 76 3.35 13.33 -0.26
C ALA A 76 3.81 14.73 0.17
N HIS A 77 3.41 15.12 1.37
CA HIS A 77 3.96 16.26 2.08
C HIS A 77 4.74 15.72 3.28
N GLY A 78 6.05 15.97 3.31
CA GLY A 78 6.86 15.64 4.48
C GLY A 78 6.54 16.60 5.63
N ASP A 79 6.69 16.12 6.86
CA ASP A 79 6.72 16.98 8.05
C ASP A 79 8.17 17.19 8.51
N THR A 80 8.41 18.24 9.29
CA THR A 80 9.73 18.58 9.79
C THR A 80 10.21 17.52 10.78
N PRO A 81 11.39 16.90 10.61
CA PRO A 81 11.89 15.90 11.55
C PRO A 81 12.06 16.50 12.96
N ILE A 82 11.43 15.88 13.97
CA ILE A 82 11.71 16.20 15.37
C ILE A 82 13.11 15.67 15.70
N ARG A 83 14.07 16.58 15.85
CA ARG A 83 15.40 16.25 16.37
C ARG A 83 15.34 16.36 17.90
N ARG A 84 15.70 15.28 18.59
CA ARG A 84 16.02 15.30 20.03
C ARG A 84 17.52 15.45 20.22
#